data_AF-A0A067Q3X1-F1
#
_entry.id   AF-A0A067Q3X1-F1
#
_cell.length_a   1.000
_cell.length_b   1.000
_cell.length_c   1.000
_cell.angle_alpha   90.00
_cell.angle_beta   90.00
_cell.angle_gamma   90.00
#
_symmetry.space_group_name_H-M   'P 1'
#
loop_
_entity.id
_entity.type
_entity.pdbx_description
1 polymer ?
#
loop_
_entity_poly.entity_id
_entity_poly.type
_entity_poly.pdbx_seq_one_letter_code
_entity_poly.pdbx_strand_id
1 'polypeptide(L)'
;HPYRLMSLCNLANVLEARYNQLGQQADLDEPISLCLEALHLCPTGHPDGPIPLNNLANALKIRYNQFGQMIDLDNSIKYYQEVLDLYPVGHPYRSMSLNNLANVLEARYNQLGQ
;
A
#
# COMPACT_ATOMS: atom_id res chain seq x y z
N HIS A 1 -13.00 13.74 -9.75
CA HIS A 1 -14.31 13.04 -9.78
C HIS A 1 -14.23 11.83 -8.87
N PRO A 2 -15.02 11.73 -7.79
CA PRO A 2 -14.85 10.72 -6.72
C PRO A 2 -14.88 9.28 -7.23
N TYR A 3 -15.68 9.00 -8.26
CA TYR A 3 -15.74 7.68 -8.89
C TYR A 3 -14.43 7.28 -9.60
N ARG A 4 -13.59 8.23 -10.05
CA ARG A 4 -12.30 7.90 -10.66
C ARG A 4 -11.33 7.34 -9.62
N LEU A 5 -11.30 7.94 -8.42
CA LEU A 5 -10.46 7.48 -7.31
C LEU A 5 -10.78 6.03 -6.94
N MET A 6 -12.07 5.72 -6.75
CA MET A 6 -12.50 4.37 -6.40
C MET A 6 -12.21 3.36 -7.50
N SER A 7 -12.42 3.71 -8.77
CA SER A 7 -12.08 2.84 -9.90
C SER A 7 -10.59 2.54 -9.97
N LEU A 8 -9.73 3.52 -9.71
CA LEU A 8 -8.27 3.33 -9.67
C LEU A 8 -7.84 2.41 -8.52
N CYS A 9 -8.40 2.62 -7.33
CA CYS A 9 -8.12 1.76 -6.16
C CYS A 9 -8.58 0.32 -6.40
N ASN A 10 -9.76 0.14 -7.00
CA ASN A 10 -10.30 -1.18 -7.34
C ASN A 10 -9.43 -1.88 -8.38
N LEU A 11 -8.98 -1.16 -9.42
CA LEU A 11 -8.08 -1.71 -10.42
C LEU A 11 -6.75 -2.15 -9.80
N ALA A 12 -6.16 -1.31 -8.93
CA ALA A 12 -4.94 -1.66 -8.21
C ALA A 12 -5.12 -2.94 -7.37
N ASN A 13 -6.23 -3.08 -6.64
CA ASN A 13 -6.54 -4.28 -5.85
C ASN A 13 -6.67 -5.54 -6.71
N VAL A 14 -7.32 -5.44 -7.88
CA VAL A 14 -7.50 -6.57 -8.81
C VAL A 14 -6.15 -7.01 -9.38
N LEU A 15 -5.30 -6.05 -9.76
CA LEU A 15 -3.97 -6.34 -10.28
C LEU A 15 -3.07 -6.97 -9.21
N GLU A 16 -3.14 -6.49 -7.97
CA GLU A 16 -2.41 -7.09 -6.84
C GLU A 16 -2.88 -8.52 -6.54
N ALA A 17 -4.20 -8.75 -6.51
CA ALA A 17 -4.76 -10.08 -6.32
C ALA A 17 -4.35 -11.05 -7.44
N ARG A 18 -4.32 -10.56 -8.69
CA ARG A 18 -3.85 -11.32 -9.84
C ARG A 18 -2.37 -11.69 -9.72
N TYR A 19 -1.52 -10.75 -9.27
CA TYR A 19 -0.11 -11.02 -8.99
C TYR A 19 0.03 -12.14 -7.96
N ASN A 20 -0.66 -12.03 -6.83
CA ASN A 20 -0.60 -13.02 -5.75
C ASN A 20 -1.04 -14.43 -6.19
N GLN A 21 -1.99 -14.52 -7.13
CA GLN A 21 -2.50 -15.81 -7.61
C GLN A 21 -1.65 -16.44 -8.71
N LEU A 22 -1.15 -15.63 -9.66
CA LEU A 22 -0.50 -16.16 -10.86
C LEU A 22 1.02 -16.18 -10.75
N GLY A 23 1.60 -15.46 -9.79
CA GLY A 23 3.05 -15.19 -9.74
C GLY A 23 3.57 -14.54 -11.03
N GLN A 24 2.66 -14.12 -11.91
CA GLN A 24 2.99 -13.46 -13.16
C GLN A 24 3.49 -12.09 -12.77
N GLN A 25 4.77 -11.88 -13.09
CA GLN A 25 5.56 -10.66 -13.11
C GLN A 25 4.92 -9.49 -13.90
N ALA A 26 3.60 -9.44 -14.05
CA ALA A 26 2.92 -8.22 -14.42
C ALA A 26 3.42 -7.13 -13.47
N ASP A 27 4.03 -6.13 -14.08
CA ASP A 27 4.86 -5.15 -13.41
C ASP A 27 4.10 -4.52 -12.24
N LEU A 28 4.61 -4.67 -11.02
CA LEU A 28 4.02 -4.03 -9.84
C LEU A 28 4.03 -2.50 -9.98
N ASP A 29 4.74 -1.96 -10.98
CA ASP A 29 4.73 -0.56 -11.35
C ASP A 29 3.35 -0.06 -11.82
N GLU A 30 2.50 -0.90 -12.42
CA GLU A 30 1.14 -0.47 -12.80
C GLU A 30 0.23 -0.25 -11.57
N PRO A 31 0.06 -1.21 -10.63
CA PRO A 31 -0.63 -0.98 -9.37
C PRO A 31 -0.11 0.23 -8.59
N ILE A 32 1.22 0.42 -8.54
CA ILE A 32 1.87 1.55 -7.86
C ILE A 32 1.47 2.87 -8.54
N SER A 33 1.57 2.93 -9.87
CA SER A 33 1.23 4.13 -10.64
C SER A 33 -0.25 4.51 -10.49
N LEU A 34 -1.15 3.52 -10.47
CA LEU A 34 -2.58 3.75 -10.26
C LEU A 34 -2.88 4.26 -8.84
N CYS A 35 -2.19 3.73 -7.82
CA CYS A 35 -2.35 4.23 -6.45
C CYS A 35 -1.81 5.66 -6.31
N LEU A 36 -0.67 5.97 -6.93
CA LEU A 36 -0.14 7.33 -6.97
C LEU A 36 -1.11 8.29 -7.66
N GLU A 37 -1.67 7.92 -8.81
CA GLU A 37 -2.69 8.75 -9.48
C GLU A 37 -3.91 8.97 -8.57
N ALA A 38 -4.40 7.92 -7.91
CA ALA A 38 -5.51 8.03 -6.97
C ALA A 38 -5.22 8.99 -5.80
N LEU A 39 -3.99 9.00 -5.28
CA LEU A 39 -3.56 9.97 -4.26
C LEU A 39 -3.57 11.41 -4.76
N HIS A 40 -3.05 11.65 -5.97
CA HIS A 40 -3.04 13.00 -6.57
C HIS A 40 -4.45 13.53 -6.83
N LEU A 41 -5.41 12.64 -7.05
CA LEU A 41 -6.81 12.98 -7.27
C LEU A 41 -7.62 13.12 -5.98
N CYS A 42 -7.03 12.76 -4.82
CA CYS A 42 -7.72 12.78 -3.55
C CYS A 42 -7.60 14.15 -2.85
N PRO A 43 -8.72 14.84 -2.57
CA PRO A 43 -8.68 16.05 -1.76
C PRO A 43 -8.18 15.74 -0.34
N THR A 44 -7.38 16.65 0.23
CA THR A 44 -6.96 16.54 1.63
C THR A 44 -8.18 16.43 2.55
N GLY A 45 -8.18 15.42 3.42
CA GLY A 45 -9.28 15.16 4.37
C GLY A 45 -10.46 14.37 3.80
N HIS A 46 -10.36 13.85 2.57
CA HIS A 46 -11.39 12.95 2.03
C HIS A 46 -11.44 11.62 2.80
N PRO A 47 -12.62 11.08 3.15
CA PRO A 47 -12.75 9.83 3.91
C PRO A 47 -12.06 8.63 3.28
N ASP A 48 -12.07 8.55 1.94
CA ASP A 48 -11.42 7.48 1.18
C ASP A 48 -9.92 7.71 0.92
N GLY A 49 -9.36 8.85 1.35
CA GLY A 49 -7.94 9.17 1.16
C GLY A 49 -6.94 8.13 1.69
N PRO A 50 -7.22 7.42 2.80
CA PRO A 50 -6.34 6.36 3.29
C PRO A 50 -6.31 5.10 2.42
N ILE A 51 -7.30 4.85 1.57
CA ILE A 51 -7.40 3.64 0.74
C ILE A 51 -6.22 3.53 -0.25
N PRO A 52 -5.98 4.52 -1.13
CA PRO A 52 -4.86 4.44 -2.06
C PRO A 52 -3.49 4.45 -1.36
N LEU A 53 -3.36 5.07 -0.18
CA LEU A 53 -2.15 4.99 0.64
C LEU A 53 -1.88 3.56 1.11
N ASN A 54 -2.91 2.88 1.63
CA ASN A 54 -2.79 1.49 2.10
C ASN A 54 -2.43 0.54 0.96
N ASN A 55 -3.05 0.72 -0.21
CA ASN A 55 -2.77 -0.08 -1.40
C ASN A 55 -1.34 0.17 -1.92
N LEU A 56 -0.89 1.42 -1.96
CA LEU A 56 0.49 1.77 -2.34
C LEU A 56 1.50 1.12 -1.39
N ALA A 57 1.27 1.21 -0.08
CA ALA A 57 2.12 0.59 0.93
C ALA A 57 2.24 -0.93 0.72
N ASN A 58 1.13 -1.59 0.38
CA ASN A 58 1.10 -3.02 0.15
C ASN A 58 1.80 -3.42 -1.15
N ALA A 59 1.57 -2.69 -2.24
CA ALA A 59 2.26 -2.92 -3.52
C ALA A 59 3.79 -2.78 -3.38
N LEU A 60 4.26 -1.77 -2.63
CA LEU A 60 5.68 -1.59 -2.33
C LEU A 60 6.26 -2.73 -1.49
N LYS A 61 5.51 -3.23 -0.48
CA LYS A 61 5.92 -4.42 0.30
C LYS A 61 6.10 -5.64 -0.60
N ILE A 62 5.16 -5.87 -1.52
CA ILE A 62 5.24 -6.99 -2.47
C ILE A 62 6.44 -6.81 -3.40
N ARG A 63 6.67 -5.61 -3.92
CA ARG A 63 7.82 -5.29 -4.79
C ARG A 63 9.14 -5.50 -4.05
N TYR A 64 9.23 -5.09 -2.80
CA TYR A 64 10.36 -5.40 -1.93
C TYR A 64 10.57 -6.90 -1.76
N ASN A 65 9.52 -7.68 -1.47
CA ASN A 65 9.65 -9.13 -1.32
C ASN A 65 10.17 -9.82 -2.58
N GLN A 66 9.90 -9.23 -3.75
CA GLN A 66 10.34 -9.74 -5.03
C GLN A 66 11.78 -9.32 -5.40
N PHE A 67 12.14 -8.06 -5.17
CA PHE A 67 13.38 -7.47 -5.70
C PHE A 67 14.39 -7.04 -4.63
N GLY A 68 14.03 -7.08 -3.34
CA GLY A 68 14.89 -6.72 -2.22
C GLY A 68 15.23 -5.23 -2.12
N GLN A 69 14.48 -4.34 -2.78
CA GLN A 69 14.77 -2.91 -2.80
C GLN A 69 14.38 -2.26 -1.46
N MET A 70 15.37 -1.92 -0.63
CA MET A 70 15.12 -1.31 0.69
C MET A 70 14.29 -0.02 0.65
N ILE A 71 14.41 0.76 -0.43
CA ILE A 71 13.60 1.98 -0.62
C ILE A 71 12.09 1.68 -0.65
N ASP A 72 11.68 0.54 -1.20
CA ASP A 72 10.27 0.12 -1.23
C ASP A 72 9.78 -0.26 0.16
N LEU A 73 10.65 -0.93 0.93
CA LEU A 73 10.36 -1.30 2.31
C LEU A 73 10.18 -0.06 3.19
N ASP A 74 11.11 0.90 3.09
CA ASP A 74 11.07 2.15 3.86
C ASP A 74 9.84 3.00 3.48
N ASN A 75 9.52 3.10 2.18
CA ASN A 75 8.31 3.79 1.72
C ASN A 75 7.03 3.08 2.17
N SER A 76 7.00 1.75 2.14
CA SER A 76 5.86 0.96 2.65
C SER A 76 5.58 1.26 4.12
N ILE A 77 6.63 1.30 4.97
CA ILE A 77 6.52 1.68 6.39
C ILE A 77 5.93 3.08 6.53
N LYS A 78 6.48 4.05 5.81
CA LYS A 78 6.02 5.45 5.85
C LYS A 78 4.53 5.57 5.52
N TYR A 79 4.07 4.91 4.45
CA TYR A 79 2.68 4.99 4.05
C TYR A 79 1.73 4.25 5.00
N TYR A 80 2.14 3.12 5.58
CA TYR A 80 1.33 2.49 6.63
C TYR A 80 1.20 3.37 7.88
N GLN A 81 2.26 4.09 8.27
CA GLN A 81 2.19 5.06 9.37
C GLN A 81 1.21 6.19 9.04
N GLU A 82 1.27 6.75 7.83
CA GLU A 82 0.34 7.80 7.40
C GLU A 82 -1.12 7.33 7.41
N VAL A 83 -1.39 6.09 6.96
CA VAL A 83 -2.73 5.49 7.07
C VAL A 83 -3.20 5.38 8.52
N LEU A 84 -2.29 5.04 9.44
CA LEU A 84 -2.60 4.96 10.87
C LEU A 84 -2.81 6.33 11.51
N ASP A 85 -2.22 7.39 10.99
CA ASP A 85 -2.52 8.75 11.46
C ASP A 85 -3.92 9.19 11.02
N LEU A 86 -4.40 8.67 9.87
CA LEU A 86 -5.72 8.97 9.33
C LEU A 86 -6.83 8.06 9.88
N TYR A 87 -6.52 6.86 10.32
CA TYR A 87 -7.48 5.92 10.91
C TYR A 87 -7.54 6.03 12.43
N PRO A 88 -8.55 6.68 13.04
CA PRO A 88 -8.66 6.76 14.48
C PRO A 88 -8.82 5.39 15.14
N VAL A 89 -8.59 5.33 16.46
CA VAL A 89 -8.85 4.12 17.26
C VAL A 89 -10.33 3.70 17.07
N GLY A 90 -10.54 2.42 16.76
CA GLY A 90 -11.87 1.87 16.46
C GLY A 90 -12.24 1.85 14.98
N HIS A 91 -11.45 2.46 14.09
CA HIS A 91 -11.69 2.37 12.66
C HIS A 91 -11.54 0.91 12.16
N PRO A 92 -12.48 0.39 11.35
CA PRO A 92 -12.53 -1.04 10.98
C PRO A 92 -11.29 -1.53 10.24
N TYR A 93 -10.62 -0.65 9.48
CA TYR A 93 -9.42 -0.99 8.72
C TYR A 93 -8.10 -0.74 9.46
N ARG A 94 -8.14 -0.16 10.67
CA ARG A 94 -6.92 0.16 11.43
C ARG A 94 -6.10 -1.09 11.80
N SER A 95 -6.77 -2.16 12.21
CA SER A 95 -6.14 -3.42 12.60
C SER A 95 -5.35 -4.05 11.44
N MET A 96 -5.91 -3.99 10.23
CA MET A 96 -5.24 -4.48 9.02
C MET A 96 -3.96 -3.69 8.72
N SER A 97 -4.02 -2.35 8.78
CA SER A 97 -2.85 -1.50 8.56
C SER A 97 -1.77 -1.70 9.64
N LEU A 98 -2.15 -1.92 10.90
CA LEU A 98 -1.21 -2.27 11.99
C LEU A 98 -0.50 -3.60 11.73
N ASN A 99 -1.25 -4.63 11.35
CA ASN A 99 -0.68 -5.95 11.04
C ASN A 99 0.30 -5.87 9.87
N ASN A 100 -0.06 -5.11 8.83
CA ASN A 100 0.84 -4.92 7.71
C ASN A 100 2.09 -4.14 8.09
N LEU A 101 1.97 -3.05 8.86
CA LEU A 101 3.12 -2.30 9.37
C LEU A 101 4.06 -3.20 10.18
N ALA A 102 3.51 -4.05 11.05
CA ALA A 102 4.31 -5.00 11.83
C ALA A 102 5.12 -5.95 10.92
N ASN A 103 4.50 -6.50 9.88
CA ASN A 103 5.18 -7.38 8.93
C ASN A 103 6.33 -6.66 8.19
N VAL A 104 6.12 -5.41 7.79
CA VAL A 104 7.16 -4.64 7.07
C VAL A 104 8.29 -4.23 8.01
N LEU A 105 7.99 -3.90 9.27
CA LEU A 105 8.99 -3.64 10.31
C LEU A 105 9.83 -4.89 10.64
N GLU A 106 9.19 -6.05 10.73
CA GLU A 106 9.88 -7.33 10.92
C GLU A 106 10.81 -7.64 9.74
N ALA A 107 10.33 -7.46 8.50
CA ALA A 107 11.17 -7.64 7.31
C ALA A 107 12.39 -6.70 7.35
N ARG A 108 12.21 -5.46 7.78
CA ARG A 108 13.29 -4.47 7.91
C ARG A 108 14.30 -4.85 8.99
N TYR A 109 13.82 -5.29 10.16
CA TYR A 109 14.64 -5.80 11.25
C TYR A 109 15.53 -6.96 10.77
N ASN A 110 14.92 -7.95 10.11
CA ASN A 110 15.63 -9.12 9.58
C ASN A 110 16.70 -8.77 8.54
N GLN A 111 16.48 -7.77 7.68
CA GLN A 111 17.48 -7.33 6.70
C GLN A 111 18.66 -6.58 7.31
N LEU A 112 18.40 -5.76 8.33
CA LEU A 112 19.43 -4.96 8.98
C LEU A 112 20.26 -5.76 10.00
N GLY A 113 19.88 -7.01 10.27
CA GLY A 113 20.67 -7.94 11.07
C GLY A 113 20.81 -7.54 12.54
N GLN A 114 19.84 -6.80 13.08
CA GLN A 114 19.72 -6.53 14.51
C GLN A 114 18.35 -6.92 14.97
#